data_AF-A0A443PUS0-F1
#
_entry.id   AF-A0A443PUS0-F1
#
_cell.length_a   1.000
_cell.length_b   1.000
_cell.length_c   1.000
_cell.angle_alpha   90.00
_cell.angle_beta   90.00
_cell.angle_gamma   90.00
#
_symmetry.space_group_name_H-M   'P 1'
#
loop_
_entity.id
_entity.type
_entity.pdbx_description
1 polymer ?
#
loop_
_entity_poly.entity_id
_entity_poly.type
_entity_poly.pdbx_seq_one_letter_code
_entity_poly.pdbx_strand_id
1 'polypeptide(L)'
;MNSNNRFNLSERDSRLLNRILNDPNLNTNYSQPIIELIASILSPSLSLSISIYERCRLIIVAGEEAKVREEIVSITLSGNTESLRANSGQGVMVAGHNVCIGVQGSGNNERMWEWHGHIVLYDDDLEFTPEYFYGSYNEIVAPQE
;
A
#
# COMPACT_ATOMS: atom_id res chain seq x y z
N MET A 1 23.31 -36.21 -0.51
CA MET A 1 23.69 -35.14 -1.45
C MET A 1 22.68 -34.03 -1.27
N ASN A 2 23.09 -32.92 -0.63
CA ASN A 2 22.22 -31.82 -0.27
C ASN A 2 22.22 -30.81 -1.42
N SER A 3 21.24 -30.90 -2.31
CA SER A 3 21.08 -29.96 -3.43
C SER A 3 20.51 -28.66 -2.89
N ASN A 4 21.40 -27.75 -2.51
CA ASN A 4 21.07 -26.34 -2.31
C ASN A 4 20.61 -25.77 -3.67
N ASN A 5 19.33 -25.89 -3.99
CA ASN A 5 18.68 -25.11 -5.04
C ASN A 5 18.68 -23.64 -4.59
N ARG A 6 19.79 -22.93 -4.81
CA ARG A 6 19.75 -21.48 -4.91
C ARG A 6 19.01 -21.17 -6.20
N PHE A 7 17.80 -20.63 -6.09
CA PHE A 7 17.12 -20.00 -7.21
C PHE A 7 18.09 -18.98 -7.83
N ASN A 8 18.47 -19.17 -9.10
CA ASN A 8 19.22 -18.16 -9.83
C ASN A 8 18.22 -17.05 -10.18
N LEU A 9 18.15 -16.05 -9.31
CA LEU A 9 17.36 -14.84 -9.52
C LEU A 9 17.96 -14.05 -10.69
N SER A 10 17.10 -13.40 -11.48
CA SER A 10 17.60 -12.40 -12.43
C SER A 10 18.24 -11.24 -11.67
N GLU A 11 19.09 -10.45 -12.36
CA GLU A 11 19.69 -9.25 -11.75
C GLU A 11 18.60 -8.25 -11.32
N ARG A 12 17.52 -8.13 -12.11
CA ARG A 12 16.35 -7.30 -11.81
C ARG A 12 15.62 -7.79 -10.56
N ASP A 13 15.33 -9.09 -10.46
CA ASP A 13 14.71 -9.68 -9.27
C ASP A 13 15.55 -9.45 -8.00
N SER A 14 16.88 -9.60 -8.12
CA SER A 14 17.80 -9.45 -7.00
C SER A 14 17.86 -8.00 -6.49
N ARG A 15 17.85 -7.01 -7.39
CA ARG A 15 17.83 -5.59 -7.02
C ARG A 15 16.52 -5.22 -6.32
N LEU A 16 15.39 -5.65 -6.88
CA LEU A 16 14.07 -5.34 -6.33
C LEU A 16 13.86 -6.00 -4.96
N LEU A 17 14.28 -7.25 -4.80
CA LEU A 17 14.26 -7.95 -3.52
C LEU A 17 15.13 -7.26 -2.48
N ASN A 18 16.34 -6.83 -2.85
CA ASN A 18 17.21 -6.08 -1.94
C ASN A 18 16.61 -4.73 -1.52
N ARG A 19 15.91 -4.04 -2.43
CA ARG A 19 15.20 -2.79 -2.09
C ARG A 19 14.13 -3.06 -1.04
N ILE A 20 13.37 -4.14 -1.19
CA ILE A 20 12.30 -4.51 -0.24
C ILE A 20 12.87 -4.86 1.14
N LEU A 21 13.91 -5.70 1.18
CA LEU A 21 14.49 -6.15 2.45
C LEU A 21 15.16 -5.02 3.24
N ASN A 22 15.59 -3.95 2.55
CA ASN A 22 16.29 -2.83 3.16
C ASN A 22 15.43 -1.57 3.31
N ASP A 23 14.16 -1.57 2.87
CA ASP A 23 13.29 -0.40 3.06
C ASP A 23 12.82 -0.35 4.52
N PRO A 24 13.24 0.66 5.31
CA PRO A 24 12.86 0.76 6.71
C PRO A 24 11.36 0.99 6.88
N ASN A 25 10.70 1.63 5.90
CA ASN A 25 9.25 1.83 5.93
C ASN A 25 8.51 0.55 5.60
N LEU A 26 9.17 -0.42 4.94
CA LEU A 26 8.66 -1.79 4.79
C LEU A 26 8.89 -2.70 6.00
N ASN A 27 9.55 -2.21 7.04
CA ASN A 27 9.87 -2.99 8.23
C ASN A 27 9.07 -2.56 9.47
N THR A 28 8.48 -1.36 9.44
CA THR A 28 7.77 -0.77 10.56
C THR A 28 6.28 -0.63 10.24
N ASN A 29 5.44 -1.42 10.93
CA ASN A 29 3.97 -1.32 10.97
C ASN A 29 3.18 -1.83 9.76
N TYR A 30 3.45 -3.07 9.34
CA TYR A 30 2.56 -3.70 8.36
C TYR A 30 1.32 -4.37 8.92
N SER A 31 0.20 -4.14 8.22
CA SER A 31 -0.97 -5.01 8.28
C SER A 31 -0.52 -6.44 7.97
N GLN A 32 -1.01 -7.42 8.74
CA GLN A 32 -0.72 -8.86 8.57
C GLN A 32 -0.56 -9.35 7.11
N PRO A 33 -1.37 -8.90 6.12
CA PRO A 33 -1.20 -9.32 4.72
C PRO A 33 0.20 -9.08 4.11
N ILE A 34 0.92 -8.02 4.48
CA ILE A 34 2.23 -7.70 3.87
C ILE A 34 3.35 -8.57 4.47
N ILE A 35 3.24 -8.91 5.77
CA ILE A 35 4.17 -9.84 6.43
C ILE A 35 4.04 -11.24 5.82
N GLU A 36 2.81 -11.70 5.61
CA GLU A 36 2.54 -12.99 4.95
C GLU A 36 3.06 -13.00 3.50
N LEU A 37 2.92 -11.88 2.78
CA LEU A 37 3.44 -11.75 1.42
C LEU A 37 4.98 -11.77 1.37
N ILE A 38 5.67 -11.05 2.27
CA ILE A 38 7.15 -11.10 2.41
C ILE A 38 7.61 -12.53 2.71
N ALA A 39 6.95 -13.22 3.66
CA ALA A 39 7.24 -14.60 4.01
C ALA A 39 7.04 -15.56 2.80
N SER A 40 6.08 -15.27 1.93
CA SER A 40 5.82 -16.05 0.72
C SER A 40 6.91 -15.89 -0.36
N ILE A 41 7.59 -14.74 -0.42
CA ILE A 41 8.74 -14.53 -1.33
C ILE A 41 9.94 -15.38 -0.88
N LEU A 42 10.17 -15.42 0.43
CA LEU A 42 11.29 -16.14 1.02
C LEU A 42 11.06 -17.66 1.07
N SER A 43 9.84 -18.11 0.79
CA SER A 43 9.44 -19.52 0.83
C SER A 43 9.76 -20.24 -0.49
N PRO A 44 10.70 -21.20 -0.51
CA PRO A 44 11.10 -21.91 -1.73
C PRO A 44 10.06 -22.93 -2.25
N SER A 45 8.98 -23.16 -1.51
CA SER A 45 7.98 -24.22 -1.76
C SER A 45 6.73 -23.77 -2.51
N LEU A 46 6.48 -22.46 -2.63
CA LEU A 46 5.25 -21.96 -3.24
C LEU A 46 5.47 -21.69 -4.73
N SER A 47 5.02 -22.65 -5.54
CA SER A 47 4.75 -22.51 -6.96
C SER A 47 3.57 -21.57 -7.22
N LEU A 48 3.58 -20.35 -6.67
CA LEU A 48 2.75 -19.31 -7.25
C LEU A 48 3.27 -19.11 -8.68
N SER A 49 2.36 -19.18 -9.66
CA SER A 49 2.56 -18.86 -11.08
C SER A 49 3.06 -17.43 -11.34
N ILE A 50 3.38 -16.70 -10.28
CA ILE A 50 3.77 -15.30 -10.25
C ILE A 50 5.28 -15.23 -10.01
N SER A 51 5.98 -14.52 -10.90
CA SER A 51 7.43 -14.30 -10.85
C SER A 51 7.84 -13.56 -9.58
N ILE A 52 9.13 -13.64 -9.22
CA ILE A 52 9.66 -12.94 -8.04
C ILE A 52 9.54 -11.43 -8.22
N TYR A 53 9.77 -10.91 -9.43
CA TYR A 53 9.46 -9.54 -9.81
C TYR A 53 8.03 -9.14 -9.44
N GLU A 54 7.02 -9.89 -9.89
CA GLU A 54 5.62 -9.57 -9.60
C GLU A 54 5.31 -9.64 -8.10
N ARG A 55 5.87 -10.62 -7.37
CA ARG A 55 5.69 -10.69 -5.91
C ARG A 55 6.30 -9.47 -5.21
N CYS A 56 7.52 -9.10 -5.60
CA CYS A 56 8.21 -7.94 -5.05
C CYS A 56 7.45 -6.64 -5.35
N ARG A 57 6.95 -6.52 -6.58
CA ARG A 57 6.11 -5.40 -7.03
C ARG A 57 4.87 -5.25 -6.16
N LEU A 58 4.14 -6.33 -5.89
CA LEU A 58 2.96 -6.32 -5.00
C LEU A 58 3.31 -5.85 -3.57
N ILE A 59 4.47 -6.21 -3.03
CA ILE A 59 4.90 -5.73 -1.71
C ILE A 59 5.11 -4.23 -1.70
N ILE A 60 5.75 -3.68 -2.74
CA ILE A 60 5.98 -2.23 -2.82
C ILE A 60 4.65 -1.49 -2.90
N VAL A 61 3.73 -1.96 -3.76
CA VAL A 61 2.38 -1.37 -3.86
C VAL A 61 1.68 -1.40 -2.50
N ALA A 62 1.62 -2.56 -1.86
CA ALA A 62 0.95 -2.70 -0.57
C ALA A 62 1.58 -1.81 0.53
N GLY A 63 2.90 -1.60 0.47
CA GLY A 63 3.60 -0.68 1.36
C GLY A 63 3.23 0.79 1.14
N GLU A 64 3.17 1.23 -0.12
CA GLU A 64 2.74 2.58 -0.46
C GLU A 64 1.25 2.80 -0.12
N GLU A 65 0.39 1.80 -0.35
CA GLU A 65 -1.02 1.83 0.07
C GLU A 65 -1.15 1.99 1.60
N ALA A 66 -0.24 1.35 2.35
CA ALA A 66 -0.23 1.46 3.80
C ALA A 66 0.13 2.85 4.29
N LYS A 67 1.12 3.50 3.68
CA LYS A 67 1.47 4.89 3.99
C LYS A 67 0.30 5.85 3.74
N VAL A 68 -0.36 5.72 2.58
CA VAL A 68 -1.54 6.53 2.26
C VAL A 68 -2.64 6.32 3.30
N ARG A 69 -2.95 5.06 3.63
CA ARG A 69 -3.98 4.74 4.62
C ARG A 69 -3.65 5.32 5.99
N GLU A 70 -2.42 5.14 6.47
CA GLU A 70 -1.99 5.67 7.76
C GLU A 70 -2.11 7.19 7.83
N GLU A 71 -1.72 7.91 6.78
CA GLU A 71 -1.83 9.36 6.72
C GLU A 71 -3.29 9.83 6.67
N ILE A 72 -4.15 9.20 5.85
CA ILE A 72 -5.59 9.51 5.82
C ILE A 72 -6.23 9.28 7.19
N VAL A 73 -5.99 8.11 7.79
CA VAL A 73 -6.54 7.77 9.12
C VAL A 73 -6.03 8.76 10.17
N SER A 74 -4.74 9.11 10.14
CA SER A 74 -4.16 10.09 11.05
C SER A 74 -4.81 11.47 10.91
N ILE A 75 -4.99 11.95 9.68
CA ILE A 75 -5.67 13.23 9.41
C ILE A 75 -7.12 13.19 9.88
N THR A 76 -7.85 12.11 9.59
CA THR A 76 -9.23 11.91 10.05
C THR A 76 -9.32 11.97 11.57
N LEU A 77 -8.51 11.18 12.27
CA LEU A 77 -8.49 11.14 13.75
C LEU A 77 -8.06 12.46 14.39
N SER A 78 -7.25 13.26 13.71
CA SER A 78 -6.85 14.59 14.18
C SER A 78 -7.97 15.65 14.07
N GLY A 79 -9.04 15.35 13.31
CA GLY A 79 -10.11 16.29 12.99
C GLY A 79 -9.76 17.30 11.88
N ASN A 80 -8.49 17.36 11.41
CA ASN A 80 -8.04 18.29 10.37
C ASN A 80 -8.40 17.83 8.94
N THR A 81 -9.67 17.49 8.75
CA THR A 81 -10.17 16.82 7.54
C THR A 81 -10.32 17.74 6.33
N GLU A 82 -10.21 19.07 6.50
CA GLU A 82 -10.28 20.05 5.40
C GLU A 82 -9.19 19.80 4.34
N SER A 83 -8.00 19.37 4.80
CA SER A 83 -6.86 19.03 3.93
C SER A 83 -7.14 17.88 2.96
N LEU A 84 -8.06 16.97 3.33
CA LEU A 84 -8.45 15.82 2.49
C LEU A 84 -9.37 16.22 1.34
N ARG A 85 -9.99 17.41 1.40
CA ARG A 85 -10.90 17.94 0.38
C ARG A 85 -11.93 16.91 -0.08
N ALA A 86 -12.49 16.17 0.89
CA ALA A 86 -13.43 15.08 0.64
C ALA A 86 -14.62 15.54 -0.21
N ASN A 87 -15.07 14.67 -1.12
CA ASN A 87 -16.19 14.92 -2.04
C ASN A 87 -16.00 16.12 -3.00
N SER A 88 -14.79 16.69 -3.10
CA SER A 88 -14.52 17.80 -4.03
C SER A 88 -14.39 17.39 -5.50
N GLY A 89 -14.25 16.08 -5.76
CA GLY A 89 -13.91 15.54 -7.09
C GLY A 89 -12.48 15.87 -7.54
N GLN A 90 -11.66 16.47 -6.68
CA GLN A 90 -10.27 16.81 -6.97
C GLN A 90 -9.31 15.89 -6.21
N GLY A 91 -8.20 15.55 -6.87
CA GLY A 91 -7.11 14.82 -6.23
C GLY A 91 -6.33 15.70 -5.25
N VAL A 92 -5.89 15.11 -4.15
CA VAL A 92 -5.02 15.70 -3.14
C VAL A 92 -3.78 14.85 -2.97
N MET A 93 -2.66 15.49 -2.62
CA MET A 93 -1.42 14.77 -2.32
C MET A 93 -1.47 14.23 -0.90
N VAL A 94 -1.34 12.91 -0.76
CA VAL A 94 -1.26 12.18 0.52
C VAL A 94 -0.13 11.16 0.41
N ALA A 95 0.80 11.16 1.35
CA ALA A 95 1.97 10.27 1.36
C ALA A 95 2.78 10.26 0.05
N GLY A 96 2.77 11.37 -0.70
CA GLY A 96 3.43 11.47 -2.01
C GLY A 96 2.61 10.95 -3.20
N HIS A 97 1.36 10.54 -2.98
CA HIS A 97 0.45 10.01 -4.00
C HIS A 97 -0.74 10.94 -4.21
N ASN A 98 -1.22 11.05 -5.45
CA ASN A 98 -2.42 11.82 -5.78
C ASN A 98 -3.65 10.94 -5.59
N VAL A 99 -4.53 11.30 -4.64
CA VAL A 99 -5.70 10.51 -4.26
C VAL A 99 -6.97 11.36 -4.27
N CYS A 100 -8.08 10.79 -4.72
CA CYS A 100 -9.40 11.38 -4.58
C CYS A 100 -10.08 10.76 -3.36
N ILE A 101 -10.69 11.61 -2.52
CA ILE A 101 -11.28 11.18 -1.24
C ILE A 101 -12.79 11.40 -1.27
N GLY A 102 -13.52 10.35 -0.93
CA GLY A 102 -14.96 10.33 -0.71
C GLY A 102 -15.30 10.18 0.76
N VAL A 103 -16.42 10.77 1.16
CA VAL A 103 -16.99 10.60 2.51
C VAL A 103 -18.48 10.34 2.38
N GLN A 104 -18.94 9.23 2.95
CA GLN A 104 -20.34 8.84 2.98
C GLN A 104 -20.84 8.62 4.41
N GLY A 105 -22.04 9.16 4.68
CA GLY A 105 -22.81 8.90 5.90
C GLY A 105 -22.53 9.83 7.09
N SER A 106 -23.60 10.12 7.83
CA SER A 106 -23.58 10.44 9.28
C SER A 106 -24.86 9.89 9.96
N GLY A 107 -25.39 8.77 9.46
CA GLY A 107 -26.72 8.28 9.84
C GLY A 107 -26.78 7.54 11.17
N ASN A 108 -25.68 6.87 11.56
CA ASN A 108 -25.61 5.94 12.70
C ASN A 108 -24.37 6.16 13.59
N ASN A 109 -23.92 7.40 13.80
CA ASN A 109 -22.65 7.70 14.51
C ASN A 109 -21.41 7.10 13.83
N GLU A 110 -21.50 6.84 12.53
CA GLU A 110 -20.42 6.31 11.71
C GLU A 110 -20.35 7.09 10.40
N ARG A 111 -19.12 7.37 10.00
CA ARG A 111 -18.76 7.97 8.72
C ARG A 111 -17.78 7.05 8.00
N MET A 112 -18.07 6.73 6.75
CA MET A 112 -17.16 5.98 5.90
C MET A 112 -16.31 6.93 5.07
N TRP A 113 -15.00 6.83 5.23
CA TRP A 113 -14.01 7.45 4.38
C TRP A 113 -13.61 6.45 3.30
N GLU A 114 -13.51 6.91 2.06
CA GLU A 114 -13.03 6.11 0.94
C GLU A 114 -12.05 6.91 0.11
N TRP A 115 -11.11 6.24 -0.55
CA TRP A 115 -10.16 6.91 -1.42
C TRP A 115 -9.72 6.01 -2.56
N HIS A 116 -9.38 6.66 -3.67
CA HIS A 116 -8.88 6.02 -4.88
C HIS A 116 -7.70 6.81 -5.41
N GLY A 117 -6.69 6.11 -5.91
CA GLY A 117 -5.51 6.75 -6.48
C GLY A 117 -4.67 5.81 -7.30
N HIS A 118 -3.48 6.30 -7.68
CA HIS A 118 -2.48 5.50 -8.36
C HIS A 118 -1.15 5.56 -7.60
N ILE A 119 -0.57 4.40 -7.35
CA ILE A 119 0.81 4.26 -6.89
C ILE A 119 1.69 4.15 -8.12
N VAL A 120 2.63 5.08 -8.26
CA VAL A 120 3.55 5.08 -9.39
C VAL A 120 4.83 4.38 -8.95
N LEU A 121 5.06 3.19 -9.49
CA LEU A 121 6.30 2.46 -9.27
C LEU A 121 7.38 2.96 -10.23
N TYR A 122 8.54 3.31 -9.68
CA TYR A 122 9.74 3.57 -10.48
C TYR A 122 10.52 2.26 -10.61
N ASP A 123 10.53 1.68 -11.80
CA ASP A 123 11.48 0.65 -12.19
C ASP A 123 12.65 1.29 -12.95
N ASP A 124 13.86 0.76 -12.76
CA ASP A 124 15.10 1.24 -13.35
C ASP A 124 15.04 1.23 -14.91
N ASP A 125 14.10 0.48 -15.49
CA ASP A 125 13.82 0.42 -16.92
C ASP A 125 12.95 1.60 -17.45
N LEU A 126 12.75 2.67 -16.67
CA LEU A 126 12.07 3.93 -17.03
C LEU A 126 10.57 3.81 -17.39
N GLU A 127 9.94 2.67 -17.15
CA GLU A 127 8.51 2.48 -17.38
C GLU A 127 7.71 2.80 -16.11
N PHE A 128 7.06 3.97 -16.09
CA PHE A 128 6.06 4.30 -15.07
C PHE A 128 4.87 3.36 -15.22
N THR A 129 4.72 2.41 -14.31
CA THR A 129 3.52 1.58 -14.27
C THR A 129 2.62 2.08 -13.13
N PRO A 130 1.54 2.83 -13.43
CA PRO A 130 0.60 3.26 -12.41
C PRO A 130 -0.22 2.05 -11.95
N GLU A 131 -0.21 1.81 -10.65
CA GLU A 131 -1.07 0.80 -10.02
C GLU A 131 -2.25 1.46 -9.34
N TYR A 132 -3.45 1.10 -9.75
CA TYR A 132 -4.67 1.63 -9.14
C TYR A 132 -4.92 0.97 -7.79
N PHE A 133 -5.23 1.78 -6.78
CA PHE A 133 -5.61 1.26 -5.48
C PHE A 133 -6.88 1.93 -4.96
N TYR A 134 -7.57 1.18 -4.08
CA TYR A 134 -8.74 1.62 -3.34
C TYR A 134 -8.53 1.33 -1.87
N GLY A 135 -9.00 2.23 -1.01
CA GLY A 135 -9.05 1.98 0.42
C GLY A 135 -10.24 2.66 1.07
N SER A 136 -10.55 2.20 2.29
CA SER A 136 -11.61 2.76 3.11
C SER A 136 -11.29 2.68 4.60
N TYR A 137 -11.93 3.55 5.36
CA TYR A 137 -11.83 3.62 6.82
C TYR A 137 -13.17 4.06 7.42
N ASN A 138 -13.63 3.33 8.44
CA ASN A 138 -14.82 3.70 9.19
C ASN A 138 -14.45 4.47 10.44
N GLU A 139 -14.92 5.72 10.49
CA GLU A 139 -14.78 6.61 11.64
C GLU A 139 -16.04 6.52 12.51
N ILE A 140 -15.87 6.25 13.79
CA ILE A 140 -16.95 6.36 14.78
C ILE A 140 -17.02 7.83 15.21
N VAL A 141 -18.13 8.49 14.89
CA VAL A 141 -18.39 9.89 15.23
C VAL A 141 -19.20 9.91 16.52
N ALA A 142 -18.79 10.70 17.51
CA ALA A 142 -19.57 10.86 18.73
C ALA A 142 -20.99 11.39 18.41
N PRO A 143 -22.02 11.00 19.20
CA PRO A 143 -23.35 11.58 19.05
C PRO A 143 -23.27 13.11 19.20
N GLN A 144 -23.98 13.85 18.34
CA GLN A 144 -24.18 15.28 18.55
C GLN A 144 -25.17 15.45 19.71
N GLU A 145 -24.74 16.07 20.82
CA GLU A 145 -25.60 16.47 21.95
C GLU A 145 -26.51 17.65 21.60
#